data_AF-A0A957USV7-F1
#
_entry.id   AF-A0A957USV7-F1
#
_cell.length_a   1.000
_cell.length_b   1.000
_cell.length_c   1.000
_cell.angle_alpha   90.00
_cell.angle_beta   90.00
_cell.angle_gamma   90.00
#
_symmetry.space_group_name_H-M   'P 1'
#
loop_
_entity.id
_entity.type
_entity.pdbx_description
1 polymer ?
#
loop_
_entity_poly.entity_id
_entity_poly.type
_entity_poly.pdbx_seq_one_letter_code
_entity_poly.pdbx_strand_id
1 'polypeptide(L)'
;PFPPHLVEHYSSLSVAELFAGVRNHYVNMWPKINALITSRATDLSMEPLVLEGSAIWPETVVTLDSEDSENVAAVWVAPSDALLQQRIQHVSGFAQASVSEQAIIQKFMGRALLYNQHMRETIKRFGLAALPVDETTTVAESVQRCLEIVKRHYR
;
A
#
# COMPACT_ATOMS: atom_id res chain seq x y z
N PRO A 1 11.43 -6.31 22.50
CA PRO A 1 12.65 -6.61 21.74
C PRO A 1 12.35 -7.17 20.33
N PHE A 2 12.96 -6.56 19.30
CA PHE A 2 12.85 -7.04 17.91
C PHE A 2 13.63 -8.35 17.69
N PRO A 3 13.14 -9.26 16.82
CA PRO A 3 13.90 -10.41 16.37
C PRO A 3 15.27 -10.03 15.78
N PRO A 4 16.35 -10.81 16.05
CA PRO A 4 17.71 -10.45 15.61
C PRO A 4 17.85 -10.20 14.10
N HIS A 5 17.19 -10.99 13.26
CA HIS A 5 17.23 -10.82 11.81
C HIS A 5 16.62 -9.49 11.36
N LEU A 6 15.63 -8.95 12.08
CA LEU A 6 15.08 -7.62 11.79
C LEU A 6 16.06 -6.53 12.22
N VAL A 7 16.70 -6.70 13.39
CA VAL A 7 17.74 -5.76 13.85
C VAL A 7 18.86 -5.66 12.83
N GLU A 8 19.38 -6.80 12.35
CA GLU A 8 20.41 -6.85 11.33
C GLU A 8 19.96 -6.20 10.02
N HIS A 9 18.79 -6.58 9.51
CA HIS A 9 18.22 -6.05 8.27
C HIS A 9 18.05 -4.53 8.30
N TYR A 10 17.44 -4.00 9.37
CA TYR A 10 17.24 -2.56 9.48
C TYR A 10 18.53 -1.84 9.84
N SER A 11 19.47 -2.43 10.57
CA SER A 11 20.72 -1.74 10.92
C SER A 11 21.68 -1.63 9.73
N SER A 12 21.74 -2.65 8.87
CA SER A 12 22.67 -2.73 7.74
C SER A 12 22.27 -1.91 6.51
N LEU A 13 20.98 -1.68 6.29
CA LEU A 13 20.47 -1.04 5.08
C LEU A 13 20.06 0.43 5.31
N SER A 14 20.23 1.23 4.26
CA SER A 14 19.63 2.57 4.15
C SER A 14 18.12 2.49 3.87
N VAL A 15 17.41 3.59 4.10
CA VAL A 15 15.97 3.69 3.78
C VAL A 15 15.70 3.42 2.29
N ALA A 16 16.57 3.89 1.40
CA ALA A 16 16.43 3.68 -0.03
C ALA A 16 16.62 2.21 -0.42
N GLU A 17 17.59 1.51 0.17
CA GLU A 17 17.81 0.07 -0.05
C GLU A 17 16.65 -0.76 0.51
N LEU A 18 16.15 -0.41 1.70
CA LEU A 18 14.96 -1.05 2.28
C LEU A 18 13.72 -0.87 1.39
N PHE A 19 13.53 0.32 0.83
CA PHE A 19 12.44 0.59 -0.11
C PHE A 19 12.62 -0.21 -1.41
N ALA A 20 13.81 -0.18 -2.01
CA ALA A 20 14.11 -0.93 -3.24
C ALA A 20 13.90 -2.45 -3.04
N GLY A 21 14.32 -3.00 -1.89
CA GLY A 21 14.09 -4.40 -1.54
C GLY A 21 12.60 -4.77 -1.52
N VAL A 22 11.77 -3.93 -0.88
CA VAL A 22 10.30 -4.13 -0.86
C VAL A 22 9.69 -4.01 -2.26
N ARG A 23 10.12 -3.02 -3.05
CA ARG A 23 9.65 -2.84 -4.43
C ARG A 23 9.97 -4.06 -5.31
N ASN A 24 11.20 -4.57 -5.24
CA ASN A 24 11.62 -5.77 -5.97
C ASN A 24 10.80 -7.00 -5.55
N HIS A 25 10.53 -7.14 -4.25
CA HIS A 25 9.66 -8.22 -3.77
C HIS A 25 8.25 -8.14 -4.37
N TYR A 26 7.65 -6.95 -4.44
CA TYR A 26 6.31 -6.77 -5.00
C TYR A 26 6.26 -7.00 -6.51
N VAL A 27 7.28 -6.57 -7.26
CA VAL A 27 7.40 -6.89 -8.69
C VAL A 27 7.39 -8.41 -8.91
N ASN A 28 8.10 -9.17 -8.06
CA ASN A 28 8.12 -10.64 -8.15
C ASN A 28 6.78 -11.29 -7.76
N MET A 29 5.97 -10.64 -6.94
CA MET A 29 4.63 -11.12 -6.59
C MET A 29 3.59 -10.84 -7.68
N TRP A 30 3.78 -9.77 -8.46
CA TRP A 30 2.79 -9.29 -9.42
C TRP A 30 2.25 -10.36 -10.38
N PRO A 31 3.05 -11.25 -10.99
CA PRO A 31 2.50 -12.25 -11.92
C PRO A 31 1.41 -13.12 -11.31
N LYS A 32 1.53 -13.47 -10.02
CA LYS A 32 0.52 -14.27 -9.31
C LYS A 32 -0.72 -13.46 -8.97
N ILE A 33 -0.54 -12.19 -8.60
CA ILE A 33 -1.64 -11.26 -8.33
C ILE A 33 -2.43 -11.00 -9.63
N ASN A 34 -1.73 -10.75 -10.73
CA ASN A 34 -2.31 -10.54 -12.05
C ASN A 34 -3.16 -11.73 -12.48
N ALA A 35 -2.60 -12.95 -12.43
CA ALA A 35 -3.33 -14.16 -12.80
C ALA A 35 -4.62 -14.35 -11.97
N LEU A 36 -4.57 -14.01 -10.67
CA LEU A 36 -5.74 -14.07 -9.81
C LEU A 36 -6.79 -13.02 -10.19
N ILE A 37 -6.38 -11.79 -10.48
CA ILE A 37 -7.25 -10.71 -10.96
C ILE A 37 -7.92 -11.13 -12.27
N THR A 38 -7.13 -11.50 -13.29
CA THR A 38 -7.60 -11.94 -14.61
C THR A 38 -8.61 -13.08 -14.47
N SER A 39 -8.29 -14.14 -13.73
CA SER A 39 -9.22 -15.27 -13.56
C SER A 39 -10.60 -14.87 -13.00
N ARG A 40 -10.65 -13.85 -12.15
CA ARG A 40 -11.88 -13.36 -11.52
C ARG A 40 -12.58 -12.33 -12.38
N ALA A 41 -11.84 -11.54 -13.15
CA ALA A 41 -12.38 -10.55 -14.06
C ALA A 41 -13.04 -11.20 -15.29
N THR A 42 -12.54 -12.35 -15.74
CA THR A 42 -13.04 -13.03 -16.95
C THR A 42 -14.15 -14.06 -16.69
N ASP A 43 -14.23 -14.65 -15.49
CA ASP A 43 -15.27 -15.62 -15.13
C ASP A 43 -16.27 -15.03 -14.13
N LEU A 44 -17.32 -14.40 -14.67
CA LEU A 44 -18.38 -13.76 -13.89
C LEU A 44 -19.30 -14.75 -13.15
N SER A 45 -19.13 -16.06 -13.34
CA SER A 45 -19.82 -17.07 -12.52
C SER A 45 -19.17 -17.27 -11.15
N MET A 46 -17.92 -16.81 -11.00
CA MET A 46 -17.22 -16.85 -9.73
C MET A 46 -17.66 -15.74 -8.78
N GLU A 47 -17.57 -16.01 -7.48
CA GLU A 47 -17.77 -14.97 -6.46
C GLU A 47 -16.76 -13.81 -6.63
N PRO A 48 -17.22 -12.55 -6.44
CA PRO A 48 -16.34 -11.38 -6.46
C PRO A 48 -15.22 -11.48 -5.44
N LEU A 49 -14.08 -10.89 -5.78
CA LEU A 49 -12.87 -10.92 -4.95
C LEU A 49 -12.46 -9.49 -4.56
N VAL A 50 -12.20 -9.29 -3.27
CA VAL A 50 -11.50 -8.10 -2.77
C VAL A 50 -10.07 -8.49 -2.46
N LEU A 51 -9.11 -7.86 -3.14
CA LEU A 51 -7.69 -8.00 -2.87
C LEU A 51 -7.18 -6.76 -2.12
N GLU A 52 -6.50 -7.00 -0.99
CA GLU A 52 -5.87 -5.97 -0.17
C GLU A 52 -4.39 -6.30 0.02
N GLY A 53 -3.55 -5.27 -0.05
CA GLY A 53 -2.13 -5.39 0.22
C GLY A 53 -1.28 -4.37 -0.52
N SER A 54 -0.14 -4.02 0.07
CA SER A 54 0.83 -3.05 -0.48
C SER A 54 1.53 -3.54 -1.76
N ALA A 55 1.44 -4.83 -2.10
CA ALA A 55 1.99 -5.33 -3.36
C ALA A 55 1.21 -4.86 -4.60
N ILE A 56 -0.04 -4.38 -4.43
CA ILE A 56 -0.89 -3.90 -5.52
C ILE A 56 -0.44 -2.48 -5.89
N TRP A 57 0.54 -2.41 -6.80
CA TRP A 57 1.18 -1.17 -7.16
C TRP A 57 0.54 -0.52 -8.40
N PRO A 58 0.38 0.81 -8.48
CA PRO A 58 -0.46 1.39 -9.52
C PRO A 58 0.11 1.22 -10.94
N GLU A 59 1.44 1.26 -11.15
CA GLU A 59 2.08 0.97 -12.46
C GLU A 59 1.70 -0.41 -13.00
N THR A 60 1.45 -1.39 -12.12
CA THR A 60 1.14 -2.75 -12.57
C THR A 60 -0.35 -2.92 -12.82
N VAL A 61 -1.20 -2.24 -12.04
CA VAL A 61 -2.66 -2.26 -12.25
C VAL A 61 -3.05 -1.57 -13.56
N VAL A 62 -2.35 -0.50 -13.97
CA VAL A 62 -2.63 0.16 -15.27
C VAL A 62 -2.25 -0.69 -16.49
N THR A 63 -1.50 -1.79 -16.29
CA THR A 63 -1.15 -2.71 -17.38
C THR A 63 -2.08 -3.91 -17.45
N LEU A 64 -3.17 -3.94 -16.68
CA LEU A 64 -4.22 -4.94 -16.86
C LEU A 64 -4.80 -4.83 -18.28
N ASP A 65 -5.08 -5.96 -18.90
CA ASP A 65 -5.67 -6.00 -20.25
C ASP A 65 -7.03 -5.31 -20.26
N SER A 66 -7.42 -4.75 -21.41
CA SER A 66 -8.66 -3.97 -21.51
C SER A 66 -9.90 -4.78 -21.12
N GLU A 67 -9.93 -6.07 -21.47
CA GLU A 67 -11.02 -6.99 -21.12
C GLU A 67 -11.08 -7.27 -19.60
N ASP A 68 -9.93 -7.37 -18.93
CA ASP A 68 -9.87 -7.52 -17.47
C ASP A 68 -10.28 -6.23 -16.76
N SER A 69 -9.93 -5.09 -17.34
CA SER A 69 -10.09 -3.78 -16.71
C SER A 69 -11.55 -3.35 -16.53
N GLU A 70 -12.49 -3.88 -17.33
CA GLU A 70 -13.91 -3.56 -17.23
C GLU A 70 -14.54 -4.06 -15.93
N ASN A 71 -14.06 -5.20 -15.40
CA ASN A 71 -14.61 -5.83 -14.20
C ASN A 71 -13.78 -5.59 -12.93
N VAL A 72 -12.75 -4.75 -13.00
CA VAL A 72 -11.80 -4.52 -11.90
C VAL A 72 -11.79 -3.06 -11.47
N ALA A 73 -12.29 -2.80 -10.27
CA ALA A 73 -12.10 -1.50 -9.60
C ALA A 73 -10.86 -1.53 -8.70
N ALA A 74 -10.03 -0.48 -8.76
CA ALA A 74 -8.88 -0.31 -7.88
C ALA A 74 -8.94 1.04 -7.16
N VAL A 75 -8.61 1.03 -5.86
CA VAL A 75 -8.54 2.22 -5.02
C VAL A 75 -7.35 2.10 -4.08
N TRP A 76 -6.60 3.18 -3.93
CA TRP A 76 -5.46 3.25 -3.03
C TRP A 76 -5.74 4.18 -1.87
N VAL A 77 -5.56 3.68 -0.64
CA VAL A 77 -5.57 4.53 0.56
C VAL A 77 -4.27 5.33 0.59
N ALA A 78 -4.40 6.65 0.59
CA ALA A 78 -3.30 7.60 0.51
C ALA A 78 -3.26 8.45 1.80
N PRO A 79 -2.69 7.93 2.90
CA PRO A 79 -2.62 8.68 4.14
C PRO A 79 -1.72 9.92 4.02
N SER A 80 -2.00 10.93 4.83
CA SER A 80 -1.07 12.02 5.09
C SER A 80 0.20 11.46 5.76
N ASP A 81 1.33 12.12 5.54
CA ASP A 81 2.59 11.69 6.16
C ASP A 81 2.56 11.87 7.68
N ALA A 82 1.85 12.91 8.15
CA ALA A 82 1.61 13.17 9.57
C ALA A 82 0.83 12.03 10.23
N LEU A 83 -0.29 11.61 9.64
CA LEU A 83 -1.09 10.48 10.12
C LEU A 83 -0.25 9.20 10.17
N LEU A 84 0.48 8.91 9.09
CA LEU A 84 1.29 7.70 9.00
C LEU A 84 2.40 7.68 10.06
N GLN A 85 3.12 8.79 10.21
CA GLN A 85 4.15 8.96 11.24
C GLN A 85 3.56 8.79 12.65
N GLN A 86 2.47 9.49 12.96
CA GLN A 86 1.82 9.40 14.28
C GLN A 86 1.40 7.96 14.58
N ARG A 87 0.77 7.27 13.64
CA ARG A 87 0.32 5.88 13.82
C ARG A 87 1.48 4.93 14.03
N ILE A 88 2.56 5.06 13.25
CA ILE A 88 3.76 4.22 13.42
C ILE A 88 4.36 4.44 14.81
N GLN A 89 4.57 5.70 15.21
CA GLN A 89 5.15 6.03 16.52
C GLN A 89 4.30 5.51 17.68
N HIS A 90 2.98 5.65 17.59
CA HIS A 90 2.05 5.19 18.62
C HIS A 90 2.05 3.65 18.72
N VAL A 91 1.82 2.95 17.60
CA VAL A 91 1.69 1.49 17.58
C VAL A 91 3.01 0.80 17.90
N SER A 92 4.15 1.38 17.50
CA SER A 92 5.46 0.82 17.82
C SER A 92 5.90 1.08 19.26
N GLY A 93 5.15 1.85 20.04
CA GLY A 93 5.57 2.27 21.38
C GLY A 93 6.83 3.14 21.38
N PHE A 94 7.04 3.95 20.34
CA PHE A 94 8.31 4.67 20.08
C PHE A 94 8.84 5.44 21.31
N ALA A 95 7.94 6.12 22.04
CA ALA A 95 8.31 6.91 23.20
C ALA A 95 8.89 6.10 24.37
N GLN A 96 8.55 4.80 24.46
CA GLN A 96 9.00 3.89 25.53
C GLN A 96 10.08 2.91 25.05
N ALA A 97 10.40 2.94 23.76
CA ALA A 97 11.40 2.07 23.16
C ALA A 97 12.81 2.47 23.58
N SER A 98 13.71 1.50 23.69
CA SER A 98 15.13 1.76 23.89
C SER A 98 15.73 2.53 22.68
N VAL A 99 16.90 3.16 22.86
CA VAL A 99 17.58 3.91 21.79
C VAL A 99 17.82 3.06 20.54
N SER A 100 18.19 1.79 20.71
CA SER A 100 18.39 0.86 19.59
C SER A 100 17.08 0.50 18.88
N GLU A 101 16.00 0.28 19.63
CA GLU A 101 14.67 0.03 19.06
C GLU A 101 14.12 1.28 18.35
N GLN A 102 14.31 2.47 18.90
CA GLN A 102 13.95 3.74 18.27
C GLN A 102 14.64 3.92 16.91
N ALA A 103 15.93 3.60 16.81
CA ALA A 103 16.66 3.69 15.54
C ALA A 103 16.06 2.76 14.46
N ILE A 104 15.65 1.54 14.83
CA ILE A 104 14.98 0.60 13.92
C ILE A 104 13.62 1.15 13.49
N ILE A 105 12.81 1.63 14.44
CA ILE A 105 11.49 2.21 14.16
C ILE A 105 11.62 3.42 13.23
N GLN A 106 12.62 4.28 13.45
CA GLN A 106 12.89 5.43 12.58
C GLN A 106 13.20 5.00 11.15
N LYS A 107 14.02 3.95 10.94
CA LYS A 107 14.29 3.42 9.60
C LYS A 107 13.04 2.82 8.95
N PHE A 108 12.23 2.06 9.70
CA PHE A 108 10.94 1.57 9.22
C PHE A 108 10.02 2.72 8.80
N MET A 109 9.91 3.75 9.63
CA MET A 109 9.10 4.93 9.38
C MET A 109 9.58 5.67 8.14
N GLY A 110 10.89 5.90 8.00
CA GLY A 110 11.47 6.50 6.80
C GLY A 110 11.14 5.72 5.53
N ARG A 111 11.25 4.38 5.58
CA ARG A 111 10.87 3.50 4.46
C ARG A 111 9.37 3.59 4.14
N ALA A 112 8.51 3.61 5.15
CA ALA A 112 7.07 3.70 4.98
C ALA A 112 6.64 5.05 4.38
N LEU A 113 7.26 6.14 4.81
CA LEU A 113 7.03 7.48 4.26
C LEU A 113 7.50 7.58 2.81
N LEU A 114 8.70 7.06 2.50
CA LEU A 114 9.20 7.01 1.12
C LEU A 114 8.27 6.19 0.22
N TYR A 115 7.81 5.04 0.71
CA TYR A 115 6.82 4.22 0.02
C TYR A 115 5.51 4.99 -0.24
N ASN A 116 4.97 5.67 0.78
CA ASN A 116 3.73 6.45 0.68
C ASN A 116 3.87 7.59 -0.33
N GLN A 117 5.00 8.30 -0.30
CA GLN A 117 5.29 9.36 -1.27
C GLN A 117 5.28 8.83 -2.69
N HIS A 118 6.06 7.77 -2.98
CA HIS A 118 6.10 7.17 -4.32
C HIS A 118 4.72 6.65 -4.77
N MET A 119 3.96 6.02 -3.86
CA MET A 119 2.60 5.57 -4.14
C MET A 119 1.71 6.73 -4.57
N ARG A 120 1.68 7.82 -3.79
CA ARG A 120 0.86 9.02 -4.10
C ARG A 120 1.29 9.69 -5.40
N GLU A 121 2.58 9.82 -5.64
CA GLU A 121 3.13 10.40 -6.88
C GLU A 121 2.73 9.57 -8.10
N THR A 122 2.85 8.25 -8.02
CA THR A 122 2.42 7.34 -9.07
C THR A 122 0.92 7.43 -9.33
N ILE A 123 0.09 7.37 -8.29
CA ILE A 123 -1.37 7.46 -8.41
C ILE A 123 -1.74 8.75 -9.14
N LYS A 124 -1.14 9.88 -8.74
CA LYS A 124 -1.32 11.18 -9.38
C LYS A 124 -0.87 11.16 -10.84
N ARG A 125 0.29 10.57 -11.14
CA ARG A 125 0.86 10.49 -12.49
C ARG A 125 -0.06 9.75 -13.46
N PHE A 126 -0.72 8.69 -13.01
CA PHE A 126 -1.64 7.90 -13.83
C PHE A 126 -3.11 8.35 -13.73
N GLY A 127 -3.42 9.39 -12.95
CA GLY A 127 -4.80 9.86 -12.77
C GLY A 127 -5.72 8.84 -12.09
N LEU A 128 -5.17 7.96 -11.26
CA LEU A 128 -5.91 6.87 -10.63
C LEU A 128 -6.69 7.35 -9.39
N ALA A 129 -7.72 6.59 -9.02
CA ALA A 129 -8.54 6.90 -7.85
C ALA A 129 -7.74 6.73 -6.55
N ALA A 130 -7.66 7.80 -5.77
CA ALA A 130 -7.06 7.81 -4.45
C ALA A 130 -8.12 8.05 -3.37
N LEU A 131 -7.94 7.41 -2.22
CA LEU A 131 -8.66 7.72 -1.00
C LEU A 131 -7.72 8.46 -0.05
N PRO A 132 -7.70 9.81 -0.07
CA PRO A 132 -6.90 10.59 0.88
C PRO A 132 -7.47 10.41 2.29
N VAL A 133 -6.58 10.18 3.26
CA VAL A 133 -6.92 9.99 4.67
C VAL A 133 -5.98 10.81 5.54
N ASP A 134 -6.53 11.49 6.53
CA ASP A 134 -5.78 12.21 7.55
C ASP A 134 -6.39 11.93 8.94
N GLU A 135 -5.82 12.55 9.97
CA GLU A 135 -6.26 12.47 11.36
C GLU A 135 -7.73 12.86 11.61
N THR A 136 -8.37 13.59 10.69
CA THR A 136 -9.80 13.97 10.80
C THR A 136 -10.73 13.03 10.06
N THR A 137 -10.19 12.21 9.16
CA THR A 137 -10.96 11.31 8.31
C THR A 137 -11.46 10.11 9.11
N THR A 138 -12.77 9.92 9.15
CA THR A 138 -13.37 8.77 9.84
C THR A 138 -13.37 7.51 8.96
N VAL A 139 -13.53 6.36 9.61
CA VAL A 139 -13.69 5.07 8.91
C VAL A 139 -14.96 5.07 8.06
N ALA A 140 -16.08 5.63 8.56
CA ALA A 140 -17.33 5.69 7.85
C ALA A 140 -17.21 6.51 6.55
N GLU A 141 -16.56 7.67 6.60
CA GLU A 141 -16.27 8.48 5.42
C GLU A 141 -15.37 7.75 4.43
N SER A 142 -14.35 7.03 4.94
CA SER A 142 -13.43 6.24 4.11
C SER A 142 -14.17 5.14 3.35
N VAL A 143 -15.06 4.41 4.03
CA VAL A 143 -15.91 3.37 3.43
C VAL A 143 -16.84 3.98 2.38
N GLN A 144 -17.51 5.08 2.71
CA GLN A 144 -18.44 5.73 1.79
C GLN A 144 -17.73 6.19 0.50
N ARG A 145 -16.57 6.86 0.62
CA ARG A 145 -15.76 7.29 -0.52
C ARG A 145 -15.25 6.10 -1.35
N CYS A 146 -14.82 5.03 -0.70
CA CYS A 146 -14.40 3.80 -1.37
C CYS A 146 -15.54 3.21 -2.21
N LEU A 147 -16.73 3.07 -1.62
CA LEU A 147 -17.92 2.58 -2.33
C LEU A 147 -18.32 3.48 -3.50
N GLU A 148 -18.18 4.79 -3.38
CA GLU A 148 -18.44 5.73 -4.47
C GLU A 148 -17.46 5.56 -5.64
N ILE A 149 -16.18 5.31 -5.34
CA ILE A 149 -15.16 5.03 -6.36
C ILE A 149 -15.51 3.72 -7.09
N VAL A 150 -15.74 2.64 -6.33
CA VAL A 150 -16.05 1.32 -6.89
C VAL A 150 -17.32 1.35 -7.74
N LYS A 151 -18.40 2.01 -7.27
CA LYS A 151 -19.67 2.12 -8.00
C LYS A 151 -19.58 2.93 -9.30
N ARG A 152 -18.60 3.82 -9.46
CA ARG A 152 -18.40 4.55 -10.72
C ARG A 152 -17.79 3.68 -11.81
N HIS A 153 -17.08 2.62 -11.41
CA HIS A 153 -16.40 1.71 -12.33
C HIS A 153 -17.35 0.68 -12.96
N TYR A 154 -18.37 0.24 -12.21
CA TYR A 154 -19.36 -0.75 -12.68
C TYR A 154 -20.63 -0.12 -13.28
N ARG A 155 -20.52 0.97 -14.05
CA ARG A 155 -21.67 1.64 -14.70
C ARG A 155 -21.78 1.33 -16.18
#